data_AF-A0A1Q2YYW7-F1
#
_entry.id   AF-A0A1Q2YYW7-F1
#
_cell.length_a   1.000
_cell.length_b   1.000
_cell.length_c   1.000
_cell.angle_alpha   90.00
_cell.angle_beta   90.00
_cell.angle_gamma   90.00
#
_symmetry.space_group_name_H-M   'P 1'
#
loop_
_entity.id
_entity.type
_entity.pdbx_description
1 polymer ?
#
loop_
_entity_poly.entity_id
_entity_poly.type
_entity_poly.pdbx_seq_one_letter_code
_entity_poly.pdbx_strand_id
1 'polypeptide(L)'
;MGLPPGPNKLAHNERVKLTATWLNAVASGTVLVGIVAPLAATLYGTAMPKGGILAVLGSALFLAAGIGLHIQARRLLEDLKE
;
A
#
# COMPACT_ATOMS: atom_id res chain seq x y z
N MET A 1 35.86 6.89 7.83
CA MET A 1 35.34 5.65 7.21
C MET A 1 34.80 4.80 8.35
N GLY A 2 33.47 4.74 8.53
CA GLY A 2 32.85 3.98 9.62
C GLY A 2 32.97 2.48 9.37
N LEU A 3 33.12 1.68 10.44
CA LEU A 3 33.13 0.22 10.34
C LEU A 3 31.82 -0.27 9.71
N PRO A 4 31.87 -1.30 8.83
CA PRO A 4 30.68 -1.84 8.19
C PRO A 4 29.69 -2.35 9.25
N PRO A 5 28.38 -2.22 8.99
CA PRO A 5 27.35 -2.65 9.92
C PRO A 5 27.45 -4.16 10.19
N GLY A 6 27.33 -4.54 11.47
CA GLY A 6 27.40 -5.95 11.88
C GLY A 6 26.24 -6.79 11.31
N PRO A 7 26.40 -8.12 11.19
CA PRO A 7 25.43 -9.02 10.56
C PRO A 7 24.01 -8.95 11.14
N ASN A 8 23.88 -8.66 12.44
CA ASN A 8 22.57 -8.47 13.08
C ASN A 8 21.82 -7.22 12.56
N LYS A 9 22.54 -6.12 12.28
CA LYS A 9 21.94 -4.90 11.70
C LYS A 9 21.47 -5.19 10.27
N LEU A 10 22.25 -5.94 9.49
CA LEU A 10 21.88 -6.34 8.12
C LEU A 10 20.60 -7.18 8.11
N ALA A 11 20.51 -8.21 8.96
CA ALA A 11 19.32 -9.05 9.06
C ALA A 11 18.08 -8.28 9.54
N HIS A 12 18.24 -7.33 10.46
CA HIS A 12 17.15 -6.45 10.89
C HIS A 12 16.65 -5.56 9.74
N ASN A 13 17.56 -4.89 9.04
CA ASN A 13 17.21 -4.02 7.91
C ASN A 13 16.48 -4.79 6.79
N GLU A 14 16.89 -6.03 6.52
CA GLU A 14 16.23 -6.86 5.52
C GLU A 14 14.78 -7.19 5.91
N ARG A 15 14.53 -7.48 7.18
CA ARG A 15 13.17 -7.71 7.70
C ARG A 15 12.30 -6.45 7.54
N VAL A 16 12.84 -5.28 7.87
CA VAL A 16 12.13 -4.00 7.70
C VAL A 16 11.77 -3.76 6.23
N LYS A 17 12.70 -4.03 5.30
CA LYS A 17 12.44 -3.93 3.85
C LYS A 17 11.34 -4.88 3.39
N LEU A 18 11.36 -6.13 3.83
CA LEU A 18 10.32 -7.11 3.50
C LEU A 18 8.95 -6.66 4.03
N THR A 19 8.88 -6.16 5.26
CA THR A 19 7.64 -5.63 5.84
C THR A 19 7.14 -4.40 5.08
N ALA A 20 8.01 -3.44 4.77
CA ALA A 20 7.66 -2.26 3.99
C ALA A 20 7.15 -2.66 2.59
N THR A 21 7.80 -3.63 1.95
CA THR A 21 7.39 -4.16 0.64
C THR A 21 6.01 -4.80 0.72
N TRP A 22 5.75 -5.60 1.75
CA TRP A 22 4.44 -6.20 1.97
C TRP A 22 3.35 -5.15 2.20
N LEU A 23 3.58 -4.16 3.06
CA LEU A 23 2.62 -3.06 3.28
C LEU A 23 2.35 -2.27 2.00
N ASN A 24 3.37 -2.02 1.19
CA ASN A 24 3.22 -1.37 -0.09
C ASN A 24 2.40 -2.20 -1.10
N ALA A 25 2.57 -3.52 -1.10
CA ALA A 25 1.77 -4.42 -1.92
C ALA A 25 0.29 -4.41 -1.49
N VAL A 26 0.03 -4.43 -0.17
CA VAL A 26 -1.33 -4.28 0.36
C VAL A 26 -1.92 -2.93 -0.03
N ALA A 27 -1.18 -1.84 0.14
CA ALA A 27 -1.59 -0.50 -0.29
C ALA A 27 -2.02 -0.46 -1.76
N SER A 28 -1.18 -1.03 -2.63
CA SER A 28 -1.45 -1.12 -4.07
C SER A 28 -2.71 -1.94 -4.36
N GLY A 29 -2.86 -3.10 -3.69
CA GLY A 29 -4.04 -3.95 -3.80
C GLY A 29 -5.32 -3.26 -3.32
N THR A 30 -5.26 -2.51 -2.22
CA THR A 30 -6.38 -1.72 -1.72
C THR A 30 -6.83 -0.68 -2.74
N VAL A 31 -5.90 0.07 -3.35
CA VAL A 31 -6.23 1.04 -4.41
C VAL A 31 -6.84 0.34 -5.62
N LEU A 32 -6.27 -0.80 -6.02
CA LEU A 32 -6.76 -1.61 -7.14
C LEU A 32 -8.20 -2.07 -6.93
N VAL A 33 -8.51 -2.63 -5.77
CA VAL A 33 -9.85 -3.12 -5.43
C VAL A 33 -10.86 -1.97 -5.28
N GLY A 34 -10.47 -0.88 -4.62
CA GLY A 34 -11.38 0.21 -4.29
C GLY A 34 -11.64 1.19 -5.44
N ILE A 35 -10.73 1.30 -6.40
CA ILE A 35 -10.85 2.24 -7.52
C ILE A 35 -10.83 1.54 -8.86
N VAL A 36 -9.77 0.77 -9.14
CA VAL A 36 -9.52 0.25 -10.49
C VAL A 36 -10.59 -0.79 -10.86
N ALA A 37 -10.95 -1.69 -9.96
CA ALA A 37 -11.98 -2.69 -10.21
C ALA A 37 -13.38 -2.08 -10.48
N PRO A 38 -13.87 -1.11 -9.69
CA PRO A 38 -15.10 -0.38 -10.03
C PRO A 38 -15.03 0.34 -11.38
N LEU A 39 -13.92 1.01 -11.71
CA LEU A 39 -13.75 1.66 -13.02
C LEU A 39 -13.74 0.64 -14.17
N ALA A 40 -13.13 -0.53 -13.99
CA ALA A 40 -13.21 -1.59 -14.98
C ALA A 40 -14.66 -2.08 -15.14
N ALA A 41 -15.40 -2.23 -14.04
CA ALA A 41 -16.81 -2.64 -14.09
C ALA A 41 -17.69 -1.63 -14.83
N THR A 42 -17.44 -0.32 -14.67
CA THR A 42 -18.17 0.71 -15.44
C THR A 42 -17.84 0.64 -16.93
N LEU A 43 -16.57 0.47 -17.30
CA LEU A 43 -16.11 0.42 -18.69
C LEU A 43 -16.64 -0.81 -19.44
N TYR A 44 -16.67 -1.97 -18.79
CA TYR A 44 -17.12 -3.22 -19.40
C TYR A 44 -18.62 -3.50 -19.22
N GLY A 45 -19.37 -2.60 -18.57
CA GLY A 45 -20.81 -2.76 -18.34
C GLY A 45 -21.18 -3.97 -17.49
N THR A 46 -20.28 -4.41 -16.60
CA THR A 46 -20.55 -5.51 -15.66
C THR A 46 -21.35 -5.01 -14.45
N ALA A 47 -21.66 -5.90 -13.50
CA ALA A 47 -22.48 -5.53 -12.34
C ALA A 47 -21.84 -4.39 -11.53
N MET A 48 -22.37 -3.17 -11.71
CA MET A 48 -21.98 -2.02 -10.89
C MET A 48 -22.57 -2.13 -9.48
N PRO A 49 -21.84 -1.70 -8.45
CA PRO A 49 -22.41 -1.55 -7.13
C PRO A 49 -23.63 -0.61 -7.20
N LYS A 50 -24.80 -1.08 -6.78
CA LYS A 50 -26.04 -0.27 -6.71
C LYS A 50 -26.00 0.83 -5.63
N GLY A 51 -24.85 1.06 -5.00
CA GLY A 51 -24.69 1.85 -3.79
C GLY A 51 -24.69 3.37 -3.98
N GLY A 52 -24.62 3.88 -5.21
CA GLY A 52 -24.61 5.34 -5.48
C GLY A 52 -23.54 6.07 -4.66
N ILE A 53 -23.95 6.99 -3.79
CA ILE A 53 -23.06 7.75 -2.90
C ILE A 53 -22.19 6.85 -2.00
N LEU A 54 -22.72 5.70 -1.55
CA LEU A 54 -21.98 4.77 -0.70
C LEU A 54 -20.82 4.11 -1.45
N ALA A 55 -20.98 3.88 -2.76
CA ALA A 55 -19.91 3.36 -3.61
C ALA A 55 -18.76 4.38 -3.72
N VAL A 56 -19.10 5.67 -3.91
CA VAL A 56 -18.12 6.76 -3.96
C VAL A 56 -17.37 6.90 -2.64
N LEU A 57 -18.09 6.90 -1.51
CA LEU A 57 -17.48 6.97 -0.18
C LEU A 57 -16.60 5.76 0.12
N GLY A 58 -17.03 4.56 -0.30
CA GLY A 58 -16.24 3.33 -0.21
C GLY A 58 -14.93 3.41 -1.01
N SER A 59 -14.99 3.87 -2.26
CA SER A 59 -13.79 4.08 -3.10
C SER A 59 -12.85 5.12 -2.49
N ALA A 60 -13.38 6.23 -1.98
CA ALA A 60 -12.58 7.26 -1.30
C ALA A 60 -11.90 6.71 -0.03
N LEU A 61 -12.60 5.90 0.75
CA LEU A 61 -12.05 5.23 1.93
C LEU A 61 -10.92 4.27 1.55
N PHE A 62 -11.10 3.44 0.53
CA PHE A 62 -10.06 2.53 0.05
C PHE A 62 -8.84 3.30 -0.48
N LEU A 63 -9.05 4.42 -1.17
CA LEU A 63 -7.96 5.27 -1.63
C LEU A 63 -7.17 5.84 -0.45
N ALA A 64 -7.87 6.42 0.53
CA ALA A 64 -7.24 6.98 1.72
C ALA A 64 -6.47 5.90 2.51
N ALA A 65 -7.05 4.71 2.66
CA ALA A 65 -6.39 3.57 3.30
C ALA A 65 -5.13 3.12 2.54
N GLY A 66 -5.21 3.01 1.20
CA GLY A 66 -4.06 2.66 0.37
C GLY A 66 -2.94 3.70 0.46
N ILE A 67 -3.26 4.98 0.39
CA ILE A 67 -2.28 6.07 0.55
C ILE A 67 -1.64 6.01 1.95
N GLY A 68 -2.44 5.82 3.00
CA GLY A 68 -1.96 5.69 4.37
C GLY A 68 -0.98 4.52 4.53
N LEU A 69 -1.32 3.35 4.00
CA LEU A 69 -0.45 2.17 4.02
C LEU A 69 0.85 2.38 3.23
N HIS A 70 0.78 3.04 2.06
CA HIS A 70 1.96 3.36 1.26
C HIS A 70 2.91 4.32 2.00
N ILE A 71 2.37 5.36 2.63
CA ILE A 71 3.15 6.29 3.44
C ILE A 71 3.79 5.56 4.62
N GLN A 72 3.06 4.66 5.27
CA GLN A 72 3.60 3.89 6.39
C GLN A 72 4.74 2.95 5.95
N ALA A 73 4.62 2.34 4.77
CA ALA A 73 5.71 1.57 4.15
C ALA A 73 6.94 2.43 3.87
N ARG A 74 6.76 3.65 3.35
CA ARG A 74 7.85 4.61 3.12
C ARG A 74 8.56 4.99 4.41
N ARG A 75 7.80 5.30 5.47
CA ARG A 75 8.36 5.66 6.78
C ARG A 75 9.22 4.54 7.38
N LEU A 76 8.84 3.27 7.20
CA LEU A 76 9.65 2.14 7.65
C LEU A 76 11.00 2.06 6.92
N LEU A 77 11.05 2.46 5.65
CA LEU A 77 12.29 2.49 4.88
C LEU A 77 13.15 3.71 5.21
N GLU A 78 12.52 4.87 5.45
CA GLU A 78 13.21 6.11 5.83
C GLU A 78 13.92 5.99 7.20
N ASP A 79 13.42 5.14 8.09
CA ASP A 79 14.05 4.88 9.40
C ASP A 79 15.33 4.01 9.30
N LEU A 80 15.58 3.41 8.13
CA LEU A 80 16.82 2.68 7.86
C LEU A 80 17.98 3.65 7.66
N LYS A 81 18.71 3.95 8.75
CA LYS A 81 20.02 4.61 8.65
C LYS A 81 21.05 3.66 8.03
N GLU A 82 21.62 4.09 6.90
CA GLU A 82 22.89 3.55 6.39
C GLU A 82 23.96 3.55 7.50
#